data_AF-A0A3D2P9K3-F1
#
_entry.id   AF-A0A3D2P9K3-F1
#
_cell.length_a   1.000
_cell.length_b   1.000
_cell.length_c   1.000
_cell.angle_alpha   90.00
_cell.angle_beta   90.00
_cell.angle_gamma   90.00
#
_symmetry.space_group_name_H-M   'P 1'
#
loop_
_entity.id
_entity.type
_entity.pdbx_description
1 polymer ?
#
loop_
_entity_poly.entity_id
_entity_poly.type
_entity_poly.pdbx_seq_one_letter_code
_entity_poly.pdbx_strand_id
1 'polypeptide(L)' 'EEIVSSTQPITIDEAQKFPEILSYIKKVVDKKRRPGQCLLSGSSNFLLLKNIAESLAGRAIYLTLYPFSYRE' A
#
# COMPACT_ATOMS: atom_id res chain seq x y z
N GLU A 1 9.77 4.18 10.53
CA GLU A 1 9.36 2.84 11.00
C GLU A 1 8.28 2.93 12.09
N GLU A 2 8.36 3.88 13.02
CA GLU A 2 7.37 4.04 14.11
C GLU A 2 5.91 4.22 13.65
N ILE A 3 5.68 4.99 12.58
CA ILE A 3 4.32 5.23 12.07
C ILE A 3 3.67 3.89 11.71
N VAL A 4 4.35 3.04 10.92
CA VAL A 4 3.80 1.77 10.43
C VAL A 4 3.81 0.67 11.51
N SER A 5 4.61 0.80 12.58
CA SER A 5 4.66 -0.18 13.68
C SER A 5 3.55 -0.02 14.73
N SER A 6 2.63 0.94 14.56
CA SER A 6 1.51 1.11 15.47
C SER A 6 0.60 -0.15 15.46
N THR A 7 -0.10 -0.40 16.57
CA THR A 7 -1.07 -1.50 16.69
C THR A 7 -2.35 -1.23 15.89
N GLN A 8 -2.58 0.00 15.46
CA GLN A 8 -3.77 0.41 14.73
C GLN A 8 -3.56 0.30 13.22
N PRO A 9 -4.61 -0.05 12.45
CA PRO A 9 -4.57 0.03 11.00
C PRO A 9 -4.24 1.44 10.52
N ILE A 10 -3.45 1.55 9.45
CA ILE A 10 -3.05 2.83 8.86
C ILE A 10 -3.46 2.86 7.40
N THR A 11 -4.03 3.99 7.00
CA THR A 11 -4.30 4.31 5.60
C THR A 11 -3.26 5.28 5.10
N ILE A 12 -2.60 4.95 3.99
CA ILE A 12 -1.67 5.82 3.29
C ILE A 12 -2.34 6.19 1.97
N ASP A 13 -2.69 7.46 1.86
CA ASP A 13 -3.30 8.02 0.66
C ASP A 13 -2.24 8.38 -0.38
N GLU A 14 -2.58 8.21 -1.65
CA GLU A 14 -1.72 8.55 -2.78
C GLU A 14 -0.28 8.02 -2.66
N ALA A 15 -0.13 6.76 -2.21
CA ALA A 15 1.17 6.15 -1.89
C ALA A 15 2.13 6.11 -3.10
N GLN A 16 1.63 6.24 -4.32
CA GLN A 16 2.43 6.37 -5.55
C GLN A 16 3.31 7.62 -5.55
N LYS A 17 2.95 8.65 -4.78
CA LYS A 17 3.75 9.89 -4.64
C LYS A 17 5.03 9.65 -3.83
N PHE A 18 5.09 8.56 -3.07
CA PHE A 18 6.24 8.21 -2.24
C PHE A 18 6.57 6.70 -2.36
N PRO A 19 7.09 6.23 -3.52
CA PRO A 19 7.28 4.81 -3.81
C PRO A 19 8.16 4.06 -2.80
N GLU A 20 9.16 4.73 -2.22
CA GLU A 20 10.01 4.19 -1.16
C GLU A 20 9.26 3.69 0.09
N ILE A 21 8.00 4.11 0.30
CA ILE A 21 7.16 3.61 1.41
C ILE A 21 6.95 2.10 1.38
N LEU A 22 6.95 1.49 0.18
CA LEU A 22 6.72 0.06 -0.01
C LEU A 22 7.80 -0.77 0.71
N SER A 23 9.05 -0.33 0.68
CA SER A 23 10.17 -0.98 1.38
C SER A 23 10.00 -0.92 2.90
N TYR A 24 9.47 0.19 3.44
CA TYR A 24 9.18 0.31 4.87
C TYR A 24 8.03 -0.61 5.30
N ILE A 25 6.94 -0.65 4.51
CA ILE A 25 5.79 -1.51 4.78
C ILE A 25 6.21 -2.98 4.76
N LYS A 26 7.00 -3.39 3.76
CA LYS A 26 7.53 -4.75 3.67
C LYS A 26 8.28 -5.14 4.94
N LYS A 27 9.22 -4.29 5.42
CA LYS A 27 9.96 -4.54 6.67
C LYS A 27 9.04 -4.71 7.87
N VAL A 28 7.97 -3.93 7.98
CA VAL A 28 7.01 -4.04 9.09
C VAL A 28 6.17 -5.32 8.98
N VAL A 29 5.65 -5.63 7.79
CA VAL A 29 4.86 -6.83 7.53
C VAL A 29 5.69 -8.11 7.76
N ASP A 30 6.97 -8.09 7.38
CA ASP A 30 7.90 -9.21 7.61
C ASP A 30 8.21 -9.41 9.10
N LYS A 31 8.30 -8.32 9.90
CA LYS A 31 8.50 -8.41 11.36
C LYS A 31 7.25 -8.94 12.09
N LYS A 32 6.06 -8.48 11.71
CA LYS A 32 4.80 -8.87 12.36
C LYS A 32 3.65 -8.86 11.37
N ARG A 33 3.42 -10.02 10.75
CA ARG A 33 2.41 -10.16 9.71
C ARG A 33 1.00 -10.11 10.30
N ARG A 34 0.33 -8.97 10.14
CA ARG A 34 -1.08 -8.77 10.52
C ARG A 34 -1.89 -8.34 9.29
N PRO A 35 -2.89 -9.13 8.85
CA PRO A 35 -3.78 -8.73 7.76
C PRO A 35 -4.47 -7.40 8.05
N GLY A 36 -4.60 -6.54 7.04
CA GLY A 36 -5.31 -5.25 7.15
C GLY A 36 -4.59 -4.20 8.00
N GLN A 37 -3.32 -4.38 8.35
CA GLN A 37 -2.56 -3.37 9.10
C GLN A 37 -2.28 -2.10 8.28
N CYS A 38 -2.15 -2.23 6.96
CA CYS A 38 -1.92 -1.10 6.07
C CYS A 38 -2.93 -1.15 4.91
N LEU A 39 -3.58 -0.02 4.65
CA LEU A 39 -4.35 0.24 3.44
C LEU A 39 -3.58 1.28 2.61
N LEU A 40 -3.27 0.94 1.37
CA LEU A 40 -2.65 1.86 0.42
C LEU A 40 -3.68 2.23 -0.63
N SER A 41 -3.81 3.51 -0.91
CA SER A 41 -4.59 3.98 -2.06
C SER A 41 -3.70 4.75 -3.01
N GLY A 42 -4.18 4.85 -4.24
CA GLY A 42 -3.51 5.58 -5.29
C GLY A 42 -4.30 5.54 -6.59
N SER A 43 -4.38 6.69 -7.24
CA SER A 43 -5.01 6.86 -8.55
C SER A 43 -4.20 6.26 -9.71
N SER A 44 -2.90 6.01 -9.50
CA SER A 44 -2.00 5.48 -10.54
C SER A 44 -1.67 4.01 -10.30
N ASN A 45 -1.41 3.27 -11.38
CA ASN A 45 -0.99 1.88 -11.25
C ASN A 45 0.43 1.80 -10.67
N PHE A 46 0.51 1.40 -9.39
CA PHE A 46 1.75 1.20 -8.68
C PHE A 46 2.73 0.33 -9.46
N LEU A 47 2.29 -0.78 -10.05
CA LEU A 47 3.16 -1.74 -10.73
C LEU A 47 3.87 -1.17 -11.97
N LEU A 48 3.42 -0.01 -12.50
CA LEU A 48 4.03 0.68 -13.63
C LEU A 48 5.01 1.79 -13.22
N LEU A 49 5.14 2.07 -11.92
CA LEU A 49 6.10 3.05 -11.43
C LEU A 49 7.52 2.51 -11.64
N LYS A 50 8.26 3.16 -12.54
CA LYS A 50 9.65 2.82 -12.94
C LYS A 50 10.64 2.67 -11.78
N ASN A 51 10.29 3.16 -10.58
CA ASN A 51 11.17 3.25 -9.42
C ASN A 51 10.70 2.41 -8.22
N ILE A 52 9.82 1.41 -8.40
CA ILE A 52 9.55 0.48 -7.30
C ILE A 52 10.77 -0.44 -7.14
N ALA A 53 11.61 -0.09 -6.17
CA ALA A 53 12.77 -0.90 -5.82
C ALA A 53 12.35 -2.30 -5.33
N GLU A 54 11.18 -2.44 -4.70
CA GLU A 54 10.71 -3.72 -4.15
C GLU A 54 9.18 -3.90 -4.25
N SER A 55 8.73 -5.09 -4.67
CA SER A 55 7.30 -5.44 -4.73
C SER A 55 6.76 -5.96 -3.40
N LEU A 56 5.45 -5.80 -3.17
CA LEU A 56 4.71 -6.42 -2.05
C LEU A 56 4.14 -7.80 -2.42
N ALA A 57 4.80 -8.51 -3.34
CA ALA A 57 4.35 -9.84 -3.78
C ALA A 57 4.19 -10.80 -2.59
N GLY A 58 3.05 -11.51 -2.57
CA GLY A 58 2.67 -12.42 -1.48
C GLY A 58 2.35 -11.73 -0.14
N ARG A 59 2.35 -10.39 -0.07
CA ARG A 59 2.13 -9.61 1.16
C ARG A 59 0.96 -8.63 1.04
N ALA A 60 0.54 -8.31 -0.18
CA ALA A 60 -0.57 -7.41 -0.46
C ALA A 60 -1.62 -8.06 -1.36
N ILE A 61 -2.84 -7.55 -1.25
CA ILE A 61 -3.92 -7.77 -2.20
C ILE A 61 -4.15 -6.44 -2.92
N TYR A 62 -4.31 -6.49 -4.24
CA TYR A 62 -4.59 -5.32 -5.06
C TYR A 62 -6.07 -5.29 -5.40
N LEU A 63 -6.73 -4.19 -5.08
CA LEU A 63 -8.14 -3.93 -5.41
C LEU A 63 -8.19 -2.72 -6.33
N THR A 64 -8.94 -2.82 -7.42
CA THR A 64 -9.19 -1.70 -8.33
C THR A 64 -10.57 -1.14 -8.04
N LEU A 65 -10.62 0.14 -7.69
CA LEU A 65 -11.88 0.88 -7.63
C LEU A 65 -12.18 1.45 -9.01
N TYR A 66 -13.35 1.15 -9.54
CA TYR A 66 -13.83 1.75 -10.79
C TYR A 66 -14.41 3.13 -10.52
N PRO A 67 -14.47 4.01 -11.54
CA PRO A 67 -15.21 5.26 -11.45
C PRO A 67 -16.68 5.00 -11.09
N PHE A 68 -17.32 6.02 -10.54
CA PHE A 68 -18.76 5.98 -10.29
C PHE A 68 -19.55 5.67 -11.56
N SER A 69 -20.62 4.92 -11.39
CA SER A 69 -21.59 4.70 -12.46
C SER A 69 -22.45 5.94 -12.67
N TYR A 70 -23.14 6.06 -13.80
CA TYR A 70 -24.10 7.15 -14.03
C TYR A 70 -25.24 7.22 -12.99
N ARG A 71 -25.53 6.08 -12.32
CA ARG A 71 -26.61 5.98 -11.32
C ARG A 71 -26.17 6.44 -9.94
N GLU A 72 -24.87 6.42 -9.64
CA GLU A 72 -24.34 6.79 -8.32
C GLU A 72 -24.22 8.31 -8.14
#